data_AF-A0A951J799-F1
#
_entry.id   AF-A0A951J799-F1
#
_cell.length_a   1.000
_cell.length_b   1.000
_cell.length_c   1.000
_cell.angle_alpha   90.00
_cell.angle_beta   90.00
_cell.angle_gamma   90.00
#
_symmetry.space_group_name_H-M   'P 1'
#
loop_
_entity.id
_entity.type
_entity.pdbx_description
1 polymer ?
#
loop_
_entity_poly.entity_id
_entity_poly.type
_entity_poly.pdbx_seq_one_letter_code
_entity_poly.pdbx_strand_id
1 'polypeptide(L)'
;MRGAGIVIEAVTEGHVPLWLGAAVAYAIVVWYVLGSGVTAIGWTNTFQGMFMMVIAWSLGLWLPGHLYGGVGPMFEEIMARRPELEVFAEKHGLRFITVAQLVAYRLTKERLVERIAEATLPTRFGDFRVIAYQSLVDDREHVALVKGDIEGKPDVLVRMHSECLTGDVFGSMRCDCGEQLSTAMERLQQEGAGAIVYLKQEGRGIGLGNKIRAYELQDGGQDTVEANEALGFKPDLRDYGIGAQILLDLGLHSIRILTNNPRKVVGLDGYDLEITGREPLMVRPGRFNADYLETKRLKMGHIL
;
A
#
# COMPACT_ATOMS: atom_id res chain seq x y z
N MET A 1 -15.19 28.83 18.10
CA MET A 1 -16.17 29.39 17.14
C MET A 1 -15.60 29.75 15.77
N ARG A 2 -14.29 30.03 15.62
CA ARG A 2 -13.66 30.21 14.28
C ARG A 2 -13.80 28.97 13.37
N GLY A 3 -13.79 27.76 13.93
CA GLY A 3 -13.89 26.52 13.16
C GLY A 3 -15.17 26.39 12.30
N ALA A 4 -16.34 26.75 12.82
CA ALA A 4 -17.60 26.65 12.06
C ALA A 4 -17.66 27.66 10.91
N GLY A 5 -17.14 28.88 11.11
CA GLY A 5 -17.02 29.89 10.06
C GLY A 5 -16.07 29.47 8.94
N ILE A 6 -14.94 28.84 9.29
CA ILE A 6 -13.96 28.34 8.32
C ILE A 6 -14.57 27.22 7.47
N VAL A 7 -15.36 26.33 8.07
CA VAL A 7 -16.04 25.25 7.33
C VAL A 7 -17.06 25.82 6.34
N ILE A 8 -17.88 26.79 6.75
CA ILE A 8 -18.88 27.40 5.86
C ILE A 8 -18.21 28.20 4.73
N GLU A 9 -17.15 28.95 5.03
CA GLU A 9 -16.39 29.69 4.02
C GLU A 9 -15.71 28.75 3.01
N ALA A 10 -15.14 27.64 3.49
CA ALA A 10 -14.51 26.62 2.64
C ALA A 10 -15.54 25.89 1.75
N VAL A 11 -16.72 25.56 2.29
CA VAL A 11 -17.80 24.88 1.55
C VAL A 11 -18.47 25.81 0.53
N THR A 12 -18.39 27.13 0.72
CA THR A 12 -19.04 28.13 -0.16
C THR A 12 -18.06 28.87 -1.06
N GLU A 13 -16.80 28.41 -1.15
CA GLU A 13 -15.73 29.03 -1.94
C GLU A 13 -15.61 30.56 -1.72
N GLY A 14 -15.83 31.01 -0.48
CA GLY A 14 -15.76 32.43 -0.11
C GLY A 14 -16.96 33.30 -0.53
N HIS A 15 -18.05 32.72 -1.04
CA HIS A 15 -19.28 33.47 -1.32
C HIS A 15 -20.00 33.91 -0.02
N VAL A 16 -19.81 33.17 1.08
CA VAL A 16 -20.30 33.55 2.41
C VAL A 16 -19.12 33.98 3.27
N PRO A 17 -19.02 35.28 3.63
CA PRO A 17 -17.91 35.76 4.44
C PRO A 17 -17.94 35.17 5.85
N LEU A 18 -16.76 34.89 6.42
CA LEU A 18 -16.56 34.20 7.70
C LEU A 18 -17.43 34.74 8.85
N TRP A 19 -17.60 36.06 8.94
CA TRP A 19 -18.39 36.71 9.99
C TRP A 19 -19.89 36.39 9.87
N LEU A 20 -20.39 36.24 8.63
CA LEU A 20 -21.79 35.91 8.36
C LEU A 20 -22.05 34.43 8.65
N GLY A 21 -21.13 33.54 8.28
CA GLY A 21 -21.20 32.12 8.64
C GLY A 21 -21.18 31.89 10.16
N ALA A 22 -20.34 32.64 10.88
CA ALA A 22 -20.31 32.62 12.34
C ALA A 22 -21.59 33.19 12.98
N ALA A 23 -22.16 34.26 12.40
CA ALA A 23 -23.41 34.86 12.87
C ALA A 23 -24.62 33.94 12.69
N VAL A 24 -24.70 33.21 11.56
CA VAL A 24 -25.77 32.23 11.29
C VAL A 24 -25.67 31.06 12.27
N ALA A 25 -24.48 30.49 12.48
CA ALA A 25 -24.28 29.42 13.45
C ALA A 25 -24.64 29.86 14.88
N TYR A 26 -24.27 31.08 15.26
CA TYR A 26 -24.62 31.66 16.55
C TYR A 26 -26.14 31.89 16.69
N ALA A 27 -26.81 32.41 15.65
CA ALA A 27 -28.25 32.61 15.64
C ALA A 27 -29.02 31.30 15.79
N ILE A 28 -28.57 30.21 15.14
CA ILE A 28 -29.18 28.88 15.27
C ILE A 28 -29.04 28.35 16.70
N VAL A 29 -27.85 28.48 17.31
CA VAL A 29 -27.61 28.04 18.70
C VAL A 29 -28.39 28.89 19.70
N VAL A 30 -28.41 30.21 19.53
CA VAL A 30 -29.16 31.13 20.40
C VAL A 30 -30.65 30.88 20.27
N TRP A 31 -31.17 30.66 19.06
CA TRP A 31 -32.58 30.36 18.86
C TRP A 31 -32.95 28.97 19.42
N TYR A 32 -32.05 27.99 19.31
CA TYR A 32 -32.22 26.69 19.96
C TYR A 32 -32.24 26.81 21.50
N VAL A 33 -31.36 27.61 22.08
CA VAL A 33 -31.28 27.83 23.54
C VAL A 33 -32.48 28.65 24.06
N LEU A 34 -32.95 29.65 23.30
CA LEU A 34 -34.11 30.46 23.68
C LEU A 34 -35.45 29.76 23.39
N GLY A 35 -35.51 28.92 22.35
CA GLY A 35 -36.68 28.13 21.98
C GLY A 35 -36.85 26.83 22.79
N SER A 36 -35.78 26.30 23.38
CA SER A 36 -35.79 25.12 24.26
C SER A 36 -36.21 25.43 25.71
N GLY A 37 -36.85 26.59 25.93
CA GLY A 37 -37.32 27.07 27.22
C GLY A 37 -37.70 25.94 28.18
N VAL A 38 -36.89 25.78 29.23
CA VAL A 38 -37.07 24.80 30.30
C VAL A 38 -38.28 25.22 31.13
N THR A 39 -39.48 25.12 30.58
CA THR A 39 -40.75 25.08 31.30
C THR A 39 -41.86 24.56 30.37
N ALA A 40 -42.16 23.27 30.52
CA ALA A 40 -43.43 22.61 30.27
C ALA A 40 -43.93 22.35 28.82
N ILE A 41 -44.42 21.10 28.66
CA ILE A 41 -45.37 20.55 27.67
C ILE A 41 -44.74 19.83 26.46
N GLY A 42 -44.75 18.48 26.51
CA GLY A 42 -44.16 17.55 25.52
C GLY A 42 -44.65 17.65 24.06
N TRP A 43 -45.56 18.58 23.75
CA TRP A 43 -45.97 18.88 22.38
C TRP A 43 -44.93 19.72 21.64
N THR A 44 -44.23 20.65 22.29
CA THR A 44 -43.18 21.47 21.65
C THR A 44 -41.97 20.63 21.26
N ASN A 45 -41.54 19.70 22.12
CA ASN A 45 -40.46 18.76 21.82
C ASN A 45 -40.81 17.82 20.65
N THR A 46 -42.08 17.42 20.52
CA THR A 46 -42.52 16.54 19.43
C THR A 46 -42.53 17.29 18.10
N PHE A 47 -43.07 18.51 18.06
CA PHE A 47 -43.02 19.35 16.87
C PHE A 47 -41.60 19.73 16.47
N GLN A 48 -40.75 20.02 17.46
CA GLN A 48 -39.33 20.29 17.23
C GLN A 48 -38.61 19.06 16.69
N GLY A 49 -38.89 17.86 17.22
CA GLY A 49 -38.36 16.59 16.70
C GLY A 49 -38.82 16.32 15.26
N MET A 50 -40.10 16.58 14.97
CA MET A 50 -40.66 16.41 13.62
C MET A 50 -40.07 17.40 12.63
N PHE A 51 -39.89 18.66 13.02
CA PHE A 51 -39.22 19.69 12.22
C PHE A 51 -37.74 19.38 11.99
N MET A 52 -37.03 18.92 13.01
CA MET A 52 -35.65 18.45 12.90
C MET A 52 -35.53 17.24 11.98
N MET A 53 -36.48 16.29 12.02
CA MET A 53 -36.53 15.18 11.05
C MET A 53 -36.76 15.68 9.63
N VAL A 54 -37.67 16.63 9.42
CA VAL A 54 -37.92 17.21 8.10
C VAL A 54 -36.68 17.95 7.59
N ILE A 55 -36.00 18.72 8.42
CA ILE A 55 -34.73 19.39 8.08
C ILE A 55 -33.63 18.37 7.78
N ALA A 56 -33.44 17.38 8.65
CA ALA A 56 -32.42 16.35 8.46
C ALA A 56 -32.68 15.53 7.18
N TRP A 57 -33.95 15.24 6.86
CA TRP A 57 -34.34 14.54 5.65
C TRP A 57 -34.17 15.42 4.41
N SER A 58 -34.59 16.68 4.48
CA SER A 58 -34.49 17.61 3.36
C SER A 58 -33.04 17.99 3.05
N LEU A 59 -32.24 18.34 4.05
CA LEU A 59 -30.81 18.67 3.86
C LEU A 59 -29.94 17.44 3.66
N GLY A 60 -30.26 16.32 4.31
CA GLY A 60 -29.42 15.13 4.32
C GLY A 60 -29.69 14.15 3.19
N LEU A 61 -30.89 14.13 2.60
CA LEU A 61 -31.26 13.17 1.55
C LEU A 61 -31.88 13.83 0.32
N TRP A 62 -32.84 14.74 0.50
CA TRP A 62 -33.55 15.34 -0.63
C TRP A 62 -32.70 16.33 -1.44
N LEU A 63 -32.03 17.29 -0.77
CA LEU A 63 -31.15 18.25 -1.43
C LEU A 63 -30.00 17.56 -2.18
N PRO A 64 -29.25 16.62 -1.53
CA PRO A 64 -28.19 15.89 -2.20
C PRO A 64 -28.71 15.06 -3.37
N GLY A 65 -29.87 14.41 -3.21
CA GLY A 65 -30.54 13.67 -4.27
C GLY A 65 -30.94 14.52 -5.47
N HIS A 66 -31.45 15.72 -5.23
CA HIS A 66 -31.96 16.60 -6.28
C HIS A 66 -30.86 17.37 -7.03
N LEU A 67 -29.87 17.87 -6.30
CA LEU A 67 -28.81 18.71 -6.88
C LEU A 67 -27.64 17.88 -7.42
N TYR A 68 -27.31 16.78 -6.76
CA TYR A 68 -26.10 16.01 -7.04
C TYR A 68 -26.40 14.54 -7.43
N GLY A 69 -27.68 14.15 -7.49
CA GLY A 69 -28.06 12.75 -7.77
C GLY A 69 -27.85 11.79 -6.59
N GLY A 70 -27.53 12.31 -5.40
CA GLY A 70 -27.39 11.54 -4.16
C GLY A 70 -26.33 12.10 -3.21
N VAL A 71 -26.30 11.57 -1.99
CA VAL A 71 -25.30 11.96 -0.98
C VAL A 71 -23.88 11.57 -1.38
N GLY A 72 -23.70 10.37 -1.96
CA GLY A 72 -22.38 9.90 -2.43
C GLY A 72 -21.78 10.79 -3.53
N PRO A 73 -22.49 11.01 -4.64
CA PRO A 73 -22.02 11.90 -5.71
C PRO A 73 -21.76 13.34 -5.25
N MET A 74 -22.59 13.87 -4.33
CA MET A 74 -22.34 15.19 -3.72
C MET A 74 -20.97 15.25 -3.03
N PHE A 75 -20.59 14.22 -2.27
CA PHE A 75 -19.26 14.18 -1.65
C PHE A 75 -18.15 14.01 -2.70
N GLU A 76 -18.34 13.20 -3.74
CA GLU A 76 -17.33 13.05 -4.80
C GLU A 76 -17.09 14.36 -5.58
N GLU A 77 -18.12 15.18 -5.74
CA GLU A 77 -18.04 16.47 -6.43
C GLU A 77 -17.46 17.59 -5.56
N ILE A 78 -17.72 17.56 -4.25
CA ILE A 78 -17.21 18.56 -3.28
C ILE A 78 -15.81 18.23 -2.75
N MET A 79 -15.37 16.97 -2.84
CA MET A 79 -14.05 16.56 -2.37
C MET A 79 -12.95 17.15 -3.26
N ALA A 80 -12.26 18.16 -2.73
CA ALA A 80 -11.16 18.82 -3.40
C ALA A 80 -10.11 17.81 -3.87
N ARG A 81 -9.78 17.87 -5.15
CA ARG A 81 -8.78 16.98 -5.75
C ARG A 81 -7.39 17.46 -5.38
N ARG A 82 -6.39 16.57 -5.49
CA ARG A 82 -4.99 16.88 -5.15
C ARG A 82 -4.49 18.23 -5.72
N PRO A 83 -4.72 18.58 -7.01
CA PRO A 83 -4.24 19.86 -7.55
C PRO A 83 -4.87 21.08 -6.85
N GLU A 84 -6.15 21.00 -6.50
CA GLU A 84 -6.86 22.07 -5.80
C GLU A 84 -6.36 22.22 -4.36
N LEU A 85 -6.07 21.09 -3.69
CA LEU A 85 -5.47 21.08 -2.35
C LEU A 85 -4.05 21.65 -2.34
N GLU A 86 -3.26 21.42 -3.39
CA GLU A 86 -1.92 22.00 -3.56
C GLU A 86 -2.00 23.53 -3.69
N VAL A 87 -2.89 24.03 -4.55
CA VAL A 87 -3.13 25.48 -4.72
C VAL A 87 -3.67 26.12 -3.43
N PHE A 88 -4.60 25.46 -2.74
CA PHE A 88 -5.12 25.93 -1.46
C PHE A 88 -4.01 26.00 -0.40
N ALA A 89 -3.16 24.97 -0.33
CA ALA A 89 -2.05 24.94 0.61
C ALA A 89 -1.06 26.10 0.36
N GLU A 90 -0.71 26.38 -0.91
CA GLU A 90 0.12 27.54 -1.26
C GLU A 90 -0.54 28.86 -0.87
N LYS A 91 -1.82 29.06 -1.24
CA LYS A 91 -2.57 30.29 -0.96
C LYS A 91 -2.63 30.60 0.54
N HIS A 92 -2.72 29.57 1.38
CA HIS A 92 -2.85 29.71 2.83
C HIS A 92 -1.53 29.48 3.59
N GLY A 93 -0.41 29.30 2.89
CA GLY A 93 0.91 29.09 3.51
C GLY A 93 1.00 27.79 4.32
N LEU A 94 0.25 26.77 3.95
CA LEU A 94 0.21 25.47 4.60
C LEU A 94 1.20 24.50 3.95
N ARG A 95 1.77 23.61 4.75
CA ARG A 95 2.61 22.51 4.24
C ARG A 95 1.72 21.41 3.69
N PHE A 96 1.90 21.05 2.42
CA PHE A 96 1.23 19.92 1.80
C PHE A 96 2.20 18.74 1.69
N ILE A 97 1.83 17.59 2.27
CA ILE A 97 2.56 16.33 2.15
C ILE A 97 1.58 15.18 1.90
N THR A 98 2.06 14.13 1.25
CA THR A 98 1.31 12.89 1.04
C THR A 98 1.64 11.84 2.09
N VAL A 99 0.74 10.87 2.28
CA VAL A 99 1.01 9.69 3.13
C VAL A 99 2.25 8.94 2.63
N ALA A 100 2.43 8.82 1.31
CA ALA A 100 3.62 8.18 0.73
C ALA A 100 4.92 8.91 1.12
N GLN A 101 4.92 10.26 1.09
CA GLN A 101 6.07 11.04 1.53
C GLN A 101 6.34 10.89 3.04
N LEU A 102 5.29 10.81 3.86
CA LEU A 102 5.45 10.56 5.30
C LEU A 102 6.01 9.16 5.57
N VAL A 103 5.54 8.14 4.85
CA VAL A 103 6.05 6.77 4.93
C VAL A 103 7.53 6.73 4.52
N ALA A 104 7.90 7.32 3.39
CA ALA A 104 9.30 7.42 2.95
C ALA A 104 10.18 8.16 3.97
N TYR A 105 9.68 9.25 4.54
CA TYR A 105 10.39 9.98 5.59
C TYR A 105 10.63 9.12 6.84
N ARG A 106 9.62 8.40 7.32
CA ARG A 106 9.78 7.52 8.48
C ARG A 106 10.75 6.39 8.18
N LEU A 107 10.64 5.77 7.01
CA LEU A 107 11.49 4.65 6.63
C LEU A 107 12.96 5.01 6.43
N THR A 108 13.27 6.28 6.16
CA THR A 108 14.66 6.79 6.10
C THR A 108 15.19 7.24 7.46
N LYS A 109 14.32 7.49 8.44
CA LYS A 109 14.70 7.99 9.79
C LYS A 109 14.59 6.95 10.88
N GLU A 110 13.75 5.95 10.70
CA GLU A 110 13.45 4.90 11.65
C GLU A 110 14.00 3.58 11.12
N ARG A 111 14.73 2.87 11.98
CA ARG A 111 15.11 1.48 11.72
C ARG A 111 13.98 0.57 12.16
N LEU A 112 13.31 -0.04 11.20
CA LEU A 112 12.16 -0.94 11.35
C LEU A 112 12.54 -2.42 11.24
N VAL A 113 13.83 -2.72 11.04
CA VAL A 113 14.36 -4.08 11.00
C VAL A 113 15.57 -4.25 11.92
N GLU A 114 15.64 -5.36 12.62
CA GLU A 114 16.73 -5.72 13.52
C GLU A 114 17.38 -7.04 13.08
N ARG A 115 18.71 -7.10 13.04
CA ARG A 115 19.44 -8.37 12.83
C ARG A 115 19.34 -9.20 14.09
N ILE A 116 18.74 -10.38 14.00
CA ILE A 116 18.54 -11.28 15.16
C ILE A 116 19.50 -12.46 15.17
N ALA A 117 19.98 -12.92 14.01
CA ALA A 117 20.92 -14.03 13.91
C ALA A 117 21.68 -13.99 12.58
N GLU A 118 22.87 -14.58 12.56
CA GLU A 118 23.71 -14.72 11.37
C GLU A 118 24.46 -16.05 11.41
N ALA A 119 24.58 -16.71 10.26
CA ALA A 119 25.31 -17.96 10.12
C ALA A 119 25.86 -18.18 8.70
N THR A 120 26.76 -19.14 8.55
CA THR A 120 27.10 -19.70 7.24
C THR A 120 26.05 -20.75 6.85
N LEU A 121 25.55 -20.66 5.63
CA LEU A 121 24.58 -21.58 5.05
C LEU A 121 25.16 -22.23 3.79
N PRO A 122 25.75 -23.43 3.91
CA PRO A 122 26.09 -24.26 2.77
C PRO A 122 24.81 -24.72 2.07
N THR A 123 24.72 -24.53 0.75
CA THR A 123 23.58 -24.97 -0.05
C THR A 123 24.04 -25.76 -1.26
N ARG A 124 23.12 -26.44 -1.95
CA ARG A 124 23.43 -27.11 -3.22
C ARG A 124 23.93 -26.16 -4.32
N PHE A 125 23.68 -24.87 -4.17
CA PHE A 125 24.12 -23.83 -5.10
C PHE A 125 25.49 -23.25 -4.71
N GLY A 126 25.97 -23.57 -3.50
CA GLY A 126 27.21 -23.06 -2.91
C GLY A 126 26.96 -22.39 -1.56
N ASP A 127 28.03 -21.84 -0.96
CA ASP A 127 27.98 -21.22 0.37
C ASP A 127 27.46 -19.78 0.33
N PHE A 128 26.55 -19.49 1.25
CA PHE A 128 26.02 -18.16 1.53
C PHE A 128 26.21 -17.81 2.99
N ARG A 129 26.20 -16.51 3.27
CA ARG A 129 25.97 -15.97 4.61
C ARG A 129 24.48 -15.71 4.74
N VAL A 130 23.84 -16.32 5.73
CA VAL A 130 22.42 -16.13 6.02
C VAL A 130 22.27 -15.20 7.21
N ILE A 131 21.45 -14.16 7.06
CA ILE A 131 21.16 -13.18 8.12
C ILE A 131 19.65 -13.15 8.32
N ALA A 132 19.19 -13.38 9.54
CA ALA A 132 17.80 -13.28 9.93
C ALA A 132 17.51 -11.87 10.47
N TYR A 133 16.38 -11.32 10.04
CA TYR A 133 15.90 -10.00 10.42
C TYR A 133 14.52 -10.09 11.06
N GLN A 134 14.29 -9.41 12.18
CA GLN A 134 12.96 -9.19 12.73
C GLN A 134 12.39 -7.85 12.27
N SER A 135 11.17 -7.85 11.74
CA SER A 135 10.43 -6.64 11.44
C SER A 135 9.73 -6.12 12.71
N LEU A 136 9.95 -4.85 13.03
CA LEU A 136 9.33 -4.18 14.17
C LEU A 136 7.89 -3.73 13.90
N VAL A 137 7.42 -3.86 12.65
CA VAL A 137 6.09 -3.39 12.21
C VAL A 137 5.05 -4.50 12.27
N ASP A 138 5.42 -5.69 11.82
CA ASP A 138 4.49 -6.82 11.64
C ASP A 138 4.96 -8.11 12.31
N ASP A 139 6.00 -8.03 13.14
CA ASP A 139 6.59 -9.14 13.92
C ASP A 139 7.00 -10.36 13.07
N ARG A 140 7.24 -10.12 11.77
CA ARG A 140 7.70 -11.15 10.85
C ARG A 140 9.21 -11.22 10.80
N GLU A 141 9.71 -12.44 10.66
CA GLU A 141 11.11 -12.69 10.37
C GLU A 141 11.35 -12.70 8.86
N HIS A 142 12.44 -12.09 8.41
CA HIS A 142 12.91 -12.11 7.03
C HIS A 142 14.34 -12.61 6.98
N VAL A 143 14.78 -13.03 5.79
CA VAL A 143 16.11 -13.59 5.62
C VAL A 143 16.82 -12.90 4.46
N ALA A 144 18.08 -12.53 4.67
CA ALA A 144 18.99 -12.19 3.59
C ALA A 144 20.00 -13.32 3.36
N LEU A 145 20.13 -13.75 2.11
CA LEU A 145 21.23 -14.62 1.67
C LEU A 145 22.26 -13.75 0.96
N VAL A 146 23.47 -13.67 1.51
CA VAL A 146 24.54 -12.83 1.02
C VAL A 146 25.66 -13.71 0.47
N LYS A 147 26.11 -13.42 -0.74
CA LYS A 147 27.29 -14.02 -1.35
C LYS A 147 28.41 -13.00 -1.39
N GLY A 148 29.60 -13.41 -0.96
CA GLY A 148 30.80 -12.59 -0.97
C GLY A 148 30.72 -11.39 -0.02
N ASP A 149 31.68 -10.49 -0.18
CA ASP A 149 31.67 -9.18 0.48
C ASP A 149 30.97 -8.17 -0.44
N ILE A 150 29.94 -7.50 0.07
CA ILE A 150 29.07 -6.59 -0.69
C ILE A 150 28.99 -5.19 -0.07
N GLU A 151 29.50 -5.01 1.14
CA GLU A 151 29.33 -3.77 1.91
C GLU A 151 30.06 -2.61 1.22
N GLY A 152 29.36 -1.49 0.99
CA GLY A 152 29.92 -0.30 0.33
C GLY A 152 30.27 -0.47 -1.15
N LYS A 153 30.01 -1.64 -1.76
CA LYS A 153 30.26 -1.85 -3.19
C LYS A 153 29.17 -1.20 -4.04
N PRO A 154 29.53 -0.58 -5.19
CA PRO A 154 28.55 -0.11 -6.14
C PRO A 154 27.99 -1.27 -6.97
N ASP A 155 26.82 -1.06 -7.58
CA ASP A 155 26.24 -1.95 -8.60
C ASP A 155 26.08 -3.42 -8.15
N VAL A 156 25.67 -3.64 -6.89
CA VAL A 156 25.54 -5.00 -6.33
C VAL A 156 24.30 -5.69 -6.88
N LEU A 157 24.45 -6.96 -7.29
CA LEU A 157 23.35 -7.77 -7.79
C LEU A 157 22.41 -8.20 -6.66
N VAL A 158 21.14 -7.79 -6.76
CA VAL A 158 20.14 -8.02 -5.72
C VAL A 158 18.88 -8.67 -6.27
N ARG A 159 18.31 -9.62 -5.49
CA ARG A 159 16.99 -10.21 -5.76
C ARG A 159 16.05 -9.97 -4.58
N MET A 160 14.95 -9.27 -4.84
CA MET A 160 13.82 -9.18 -3.91
C MET A 160 12.85 -10.34 -4.15
N HIS A 161 12.91 -11.35 -3.29
CA HIS A 161 12.07 -12.54 -3.37
C HIS A 161 10.94 -12.49 -2.34
N SER A 162 9.70 -12.67 -2.81
CA SER A 162 8.55 -12.83 -1.92
C SER A 162 8.35 -14.32 -1.68
N GLU A 163 8.19 -14.71 -0.43
CA GLU A 163 7.95 -16.09 -0.01
C GLU A 163 6.85 -16.76 -0.83
N CYS A 164 7.11 -17.99 -1.24
CA CYS A 164 6.15 -18.86 -1.90
C CYS A 164 6.40 -20.30 -1.45
N LEU A 165 5.76 -20.72 -0.36
CA LEU A 165 5.94 -22.06 0.22
C LEU A 165 5.73 -23.17 -0.82
N THR A 166 4.66 -23.08 -1.61
CA THR A 166 4.34 -24.09 -2.62
C THR A 166 5.41 -24.19 -3.71
N GLY A 167 5.98 -23.06 -4.15
CA GLY A 167 7.01 -23.05 -5.18
C GLY A 167 8.40 -23.35 -4.63
N ASP A 168 8.80 -22.62 -3.60
CA ASP A 168 10.16 -22.60 -3.06
C ASP A 168 10.48 -23.90 -2.28
N VAL A 169 9.50 -24.46 -1.57
CA VAL A 169 9.70 -25.65 -0.72
C VAL A 169 9.14 -26.90 -1.37
N PHE A 170 7.90 -26.87 -1.87
CA PHE A 170 7.25 -28.07 -2.44
C PHE A 170 7.48 -28.26 -3.94
N GLY A 171 8.17 -27.35 -4.62
CA GLY A 171 8.48 -27.49 -6.05
C GLY A 171 7.25 -27.44 -6.95
N SER A 172 6.22 -26.69 -6.56
CA SER A 172 4.99 -26.55 -7.34
C SER A 172 5.25 -26.03 -8.76
N MET A 173 4.81 -26.79 -9.76
CA MET A 173 4.86 -26.39 -11.17
C MET A 173 3.77 -25.39 -11.57
N ARG A 174 2.82 -25.04 -10.67
CA ARG A 174 1.79 -24.01 -10.93
C ARG A 174 2.36 -22.59 -10.93
N CYS A 175 3.55 -22.39 -10.39
CA CYS A 175 4.22 -21.09 -10.34
C CYS A 175 5.70 -21.23 -10.69
N ASP A 176 6.32 -20.11 -11.00
CA ASP A 176 7.74 -19.96 -11.35
C ASP A 176 8.63 -19.59 -10.14
N CYS A 177 8.07 -19.48 -8.93
CA CYS A 177 8.78 -18.93 -7.77
C CYS A 177 10.02 -19.75 -7.36
N GLY A 178 9.89 -21.07 -7.24
CA GLY A 178 11.00 -21.92 -6.80
C GLY A 178 12.15 -21.98 -7.82
N GLU A 179 11.82 -22.01 -9.11
CA GLU A 179 12.81 -21.92 -10.20
C GLU A 179 13.49 -20.55 -10.18
N GLN A 180 12.73 -19.45 -10.02
CA GLN A 180 13.31 -18.11 -9.88
C GLN A 180 14.26 -17.99 -8.68
N LEU A 181 13.90 -18.55 -7.52
CA LEU A 181 14.78 -18.54 -6.34
C LEU A 181 16.08 -19.29 -6.64
N SER A 182 15.97 -20.49 -7.23
CA SER A 182 17.11 -21.33 -7.58
C SER A 182 18.04 -20.63 -8.59
N THR A 183 17.48 -20.08 -9.68
CA THR A 183 18.25 -19.33 -10.69
C THR A 183 18.91 -18.08 -10.10
N ALA A 184 18.25 -17.38 -9.18
CA ALA A 184 18.86 -16.24 -8.50
C ALA A 184 20.05 -16.66 -7.64
N MET A 185 19.94 -17.77 -6.88
CA MET A 185 21.04 -18.30 -6.08
C MET A 185 22.23 -18.72 -6.95
N GLU A 186 21.98 -19.41 -8.07
CA GLU A 186 23.02 -19.78 -9.05
C GLU A 186 23.70 -18.55 -9.64
N ARG A 187 22.91 -17.54 -10.02
CA ARG A 187 23.44 -16.29 -10.59
C ARG A 187 24.33 -15.55 -9.61
N LEU A 188 23.92 -15.43 -8.34
CA LEU A 188 24.75 -14.82 -7.29
C LEU A 188 26.05 -15.58 -7.08
N GLN A 189 26.02 -16.91 -7.18
CA GLN A 189 27.23 -17.73 -7.05
C GLN A 189 28.19 -17.54 -8.22
N GLN A 190 27.66 -17.40 -9.44
CA GLN A 190 28.46 -17.06 -10.63
C GLN A 190 29.07 -15.66 -10.54
N GLU A 191 28.31 -14.67 -10.07
CA GLU A 191 28.81 -13.29 -9.89
C GLU A 191 29.85 -13.20 -8.75
N GLY A 192 29.73 -14.06 -7.73
CA GLY A 192 30.61 -14.09 -6.57
C GLY A 192 30.33 -13.01 -5.52
N ALA A 193 29.46 -12.04 -5.82
CA ALA A 193 29.00 -10.99 -4.91
C ALA A 193 27.52 -10.66 -5.17
N GLY A 194 26.70 -10.62 -4.13
CA GLY A 194 25.29 -10.22 -4.25
C GLY A 194 24.43 -10.59 -3.04
N ALA A 195 23.14 -10.21 -3.08
CA ALA A 195 22.19 -10.53 -2.03
C ALA A 195 20.80 -10.96 -2.54
N ILE A 196 20.19 -11.94 -1.88
CA ILE A 196 18.76 -12.25 -2.03
C ILE A 196 18.09 -11.86 -0.72
N VAL A 197 17.10 -10.97 -0.79
CA VAL A 197 16.23 -10.66 0.36
C VAL A 197 14.95 -11.46 0.20
N TYR A 198 14.77 -12.43 1.09
CA TYR A 198 13.61 -13.31 1.18
C TYR A 198 12.62 -12.74 2.20
N LEU A 199 11.58 -12.09 1.67
CA LEU A 199 10.51 -11.49 2.46
C LEU A 199 9.39 -12.50 2.71
N LYS A 200 9.04 -12.74 3.98
CA LYS A 200 7.89 -13.57 4.40
C LYS A 200 6.56 -12.88 4.07
N GLN A 201 6.22 -12.88 2.77
CA GLN A 201 5.07 -12.20 2.16
C GLN A 201 4.34 -13.14 1.20
N GLU A 202 3.90 -14.27 1.73
CA GLU A 202 3.16 -15.29 0.98
C GLU A 202 1.88 -14.73 0.31
N GLY A 203 1.60 -15.23 -0.89
CA GLY A 203 0.37 -14.90 -1.63
C GLY A 203 0.23 -13.42 -2.01
N ARG A 204 1.33 -12.65 -2.09
CA ARG A 204 1.31 -11.18 -2.26
C ARG A 204 0.72 -10.45 -1.04
N GLY A 205 0.89 -11.03 0.15
CA GLY A 205 0.45 -10.44 1.41
C GLY A 205 -0.89 -10.97 1.93
N ILE A 206 -1.64 -11.76 1.15
CA ILE A 206 -2.90 -12.37 1.60
C ILE A 206 -2.68 -13.63 2.46
N GLY A 207 -1.45 -14.15 2.49
CA GLY A 207 -1.08 -15.34 3.25
C GLY A 207 -1.37 -16.67 2.53
N LEU A 208 -0.80 -17.75 3.08
CA LEU A 208 -0.87 -19.09 2.48
C LEU A 208 -2.31 -19.60 2.34
N GLY A 209 -3.12 -19.49 3.39
CA GLY A 209 -4.48 -20.04 3.38
C GLY A 209 -5.35 -19.44 2.27
N ASN A 210 -5.27 -18.13 2.08
CA ASN A 210 -6.03 -17.45 1.01
C ASN A 210 -5.46 -17.75 -0.38
N LYS A 211 -4.14 -17.93 -0.50
CA LYS A 211 -3.54 -18.43 -1.75
C LYS A 211 -4.06 -19.82 -2.12
N ILE A 212 -4.20 -20.73 -1.16
CA ILE A 212 -4.75 -22.07 -1.41
C ILE A 212 -6.25 -21.98 -1.75
N ARG A 213 -7.02 -21.11 -1.10
CA ARG A 213 -8.42 -20.83 -1.51
C ARG A 213 -8.52 -20.30 -2.94
N ALA A 214 -7.59 -19.43 -3.35
CA ALA A 214 -7.55 -18.96 -4.74
C ALA A 214 -7.26 -20.13 -5.71
N TYR A 215 -6.41 -21.08 -5.33
CA TYR A 215 -6.21 -22.31 -6.11
C TYR A 215 -7.46 -23.19 -6.17
N GLU A 216 -8.18 -23.33 -5.07
CA GLU A 216 -9.45 -24.08 -5.03
C GLU A 216 -10.48 -23.47 -6.00
N LEU A 217 -10.60 -22.14 -6.03
CA LEU A 217 -11.47 -21.44 -6.98
C LEU A 217 -11.03 -21.59 -8.43
N GLN A 218 -9.71 -21.57 -8.69
CA GLN A 218 -9.15 -21.79 -10.02
C GLN A 218 -9.35 -23.22 -10.51
N ASP A 219 -9.19 -24.20 -9.62
CA ASP A 219 -9.47 -25.61 -9.89
C ASP A 219 -10.97 -25.83 -10.17
N GLY A 220 -11.83 -24.97 -9.61
CA GLY A 220 -13.26 -24.86 -9.93
C GLY A 220 -13.59 -24.11 -11.22
N GLY A 221 -12.60 -23.62 -11.97
CA GLY A 221 -12.74 -23.03 -13.30
C GLY A 221 -12.69 -21.50 -13.36
N GLN A 222 -12.45 -20.79 -12.25
CA GLN A 222 -12.29 -19.34 -12.26
C GLN A 222 -10.91 -18.92 -12.79
N ASP A 223 -10.85 -17.76 -13.45
CA ASP A 223 -9.56 -17.17 -13.82
C ASP A 223 -8.81 -16.60 -12.58
N THR A 224 -7.53 -16.28 -12.73
CA THR A 224 -6.72 -15.79 -11.59
C THR A 224 -7.20 -14.45 -11.03
N VAL A 225 -7.84 -13.60 -11.85
CA VAL A 225 -8.35 -12.30 -11.43
C VAL A 225 -9.70 -12.48 -10.72
N GLU A 226 -10.61 -13.25 -11.31
CA GLU A 226 -11.92 -13.60 -10.74
C GLU A 226 -11.77 -14.25 -9.35
N ALA A 227 -10.83 -15.19 -9.20
CA ALA A 227 -10.56 -15.82 -7.92
C ALA A 227 -10.07 -14.83 -6.85
N ASN A 228 -9.29 -13.81 -7.22
CA ASN A 228 -8.83 -12.79 -6.27
C ASN A 228 -9.93 -11.78 -5.93
N GLU A 229 -10.76 -11.40 -6.91
CA GLU A 229 -11.93 -10.54 -6.70
C GLU A 229 -12.98 -11.21 -5.82
N ALA A 230 -13.26 -12.49 -6.03
CA ALA A 230 -14.17 -13.29 -5.22
C ALA A 230 -13.72 -13.38 -3.75
N LEU A 231 -12.40 -13.34 -3.51
CA LEU A 231 -11.82 -13.33 -2.17
C LEU A 231 -11.70 -11.92 -1.57
N GLY A 232 -12.04 -10.86 -2.33
CA GLY A 232 -12.05 -9.47 -1.86
C GLY A 232 -10.67 -8.85 -1.64
N PHE A 233 -9.61 -9.39 -2.24
CA PHE A 233 -8.24 -8.90 -2.04
C PHE A 233 -7.78 -7.96 -3.16
N LYS A 234 -6.98 -6.94 -2.80
CA LYS A 234 -6.29 -6.11 -3.79
C LYS A 234 -5.26 -6.97 -4.56
N PRO A 235 -4.96 -6.65 -5.84
CA PRO A 235 -4.06 -7.46 -6.68
C PRO A 235 -2.61 -7.57 -6.19
N ASP A 236 -2.18 -6.65 -5.32
CA ASP A 236 -0.85 -6.63 -4.69
C ASP A 236 -0.90 -5.78 -3.41
N LEU A 237 -0.56 -6.38 -2.26
CA LEU A 237 -0.51 -5.72 -0.95
C LEU A 237 0.91 -5.68 -0.38
N ARG A 238 1.93 -5.98 -1.19
CA ARG A 238 3.30 -6.10 -0.71
C ARG A 238 3.90 -4.73 -0.41
N ASP A 239 4.53 -4.64 0.76
CA ASP A 239 5.36 -3.52 1.16
C ASP A 239 6.84 -3.90 0.99
N TYR A 240 7.56 -3.15 0.16
CA TYR A 240 8.98 -3.38 -0.11
C TYR A 240 9.90 -2.52 0.78
N GLY A 241 9.35 -1.64 1.63
CA GLY A 241 10.14 -0.77 2.50
C GLY A 241 10.99 -1.53 3.51
N ILE A 242 10.45 -2.62 4.07
CA ILE A 242 11.22 -3.55 4.91
C ILE A 242 12.40 -4.16 4.13
N GLY A 243 12.18 -4.50 2.86
CA GLY A 243 13.22 -4.98 1.97
C GLY A 243 14.33 -3.95 1.72
N ALA A 244 13.95 -2.71 1.46
CA ALA A 244 14.90 -1.61 1.30
C ALA A 244 15.77 -1.39 2.55
N GLN A 245 15.16 -1.46 3.75
CA GLN A 245 15.92 -1.32 4.99
C GLN A 245 16.89 -2.47 5.24
N ILE A 246 16.53 -3.70 4.86
CA ILE A 246 17.46 -4.83 4.91
C ILE A 246 18.66 -4.55 3.99
N LEU A 247 18.44 -4.06 2.76
CA LEU A 247 19.53 -3.74 1.83
C LEU A 247 20.44 -2.61 2.34
N LEU A 248 19.86 -1.56 2.91
CA LEU A 248 20.61 -0.48 3.55
C LEU A 248 21.44 -0.98 4.73
N ASP A 249 20.85 -1.84 5.57
CA ASP A 249 21.54 -2.44 6.69
C ASP A 249 22.70 -3.36 6.22
N LEU A 250 22.56 -4.05 5.08
CA LEU A 250 23.67 -4.77 4.43
C LEU A 250 24.77 -3.85 3.88
N GLY A 251 24.60 -2.52 3.99
CA GLY A 251 25.56 -1.51 3.55
C GLY A 251 25.52 -1.23 2.05
N LEU A 252 24.37 -1.50 1.40
CA LEU A 252 24.18 -1.26 -0.03
C LEU A 252 23.59 0.12 -0.28
N HIS A 253 24.17 0.84 -1.24
CA HIS A 253 23.69 2.14 -1.71
C HIS A 253 23.41 2.17 -3.21
N SER A 254 23.89 1.17 -3.95
CA SER A 254 23.78 1.09 -5.41
C SER A 254 23.61 -0.37 -5.81
N ILE A 255 22.51 -0.69 -6.49
CA ILE A 255 22.08 -2.06 -6.78
C ILE A 255 21.54 -2.23 -8.20
N ARG A 256 21.76 -3.42 -8.76
CA ARG A 256 21.10 -3.91 -9.97
C ARG A 256 20.16 -5.05 -9.63
N ILE A 257 18.89 -4.92 -10.01
CA ILE A 257 17.82 -5.79 -9.51
C ILE A 257 17.50 -6.90 -10.49
N LEU A 258 17.52 -8.15 -10.01
CA LEU A 258 17.00 -9.34 -10.68
C LEU A 258 15.47 -9.41 -10.59
N THR A 259 14.75 -8.82 -11.54
CA THR A 259 13.28 -8.83 -11.56
C THR A 259 12.68 -8.78 -12.96
N ASN A 260 11.63 -9.56 -13.17
CA ASN A 260 10.77 -9.50 -14.36
C ASN A 260 9.63 -8.50 -14.21
N ASN A 261 9.34 -8.08 -12.97
CA ASN A 261 8.24 -7.17 -12.68
C ASN A 261 8.77 -5.72 -12.58
N PRO A 262 8.37 -4.80 -13.47
CA PRO A 262 8.76 -3.40 -13.40
C PRO A 262 8.25 -2.69 -12.13
N ARG A 263 7.08 -3.10 -11.60
CA ARG A 263 6.51 -2.49 -10.38
C ARG A 263 7.33 -2.74 -9.12
N LYS A 264 8.16 -3.79 -9.10
CA LYS A 264 9.08 -4.06 -7.97
C LYS A 264 10.17 -2.99 -7.82
N VAL A 265 10.48 -2.25 -8.88
CA VAL A 265 11.50 -1.20 -8.90
C VAL A 265 10.97 0.05 -8.20
N VAL A 266 9.72 0.44 -8.49
CA VAL A 266 9.09 1.67 -7.95
C VAL A 266 8.96 1.66 -6.41
N GLY A 267 8.86 0.48 -5.79
CA GLY A 267 8.73 0.35 -4.34
C GLY A 267 10.01 0.63 -3.54
N LEU A 268 11.15 0.82 -4.22
CA LEU A 268 12.46 1.08 -3.64
C LEU A 268 12.94 2.53 -3.89
N ASP A 269 12.20 3.31 -4.68
CA ASP A 269 12.49 4.71 -4.93
C ASP A 269 12.28 5.52 -3.63
N GLY A 270 13.35 6.14 -3.12
CA GLY A 270 13.30 7.01 -1.93
C GLY A 270 14.04 6.53 -0.68
N TYR A 271 14.83 5.45 -0.76
CA TYR A 271 15.55 4.87 0.39
C TYR A 271 17.07 5.08 0.35
N ASP A 272 17.60 6.19 -0.18
CA ASP A 272 19.05 6.38 -0.37
C ASP A 272 19.75 5.17 -1.04
N LEU A 273 18.98 4.49 -1.92
CA LEU A 273 19.36 3.28 -2.63
C LEU A 273 19.17 3.55 -4.12
N GLU A 274 20.28 3.64 -4.84
CA GLU A 274 20.29 3.85 -6.27
C GLU A 274 20.08 2.52 -7.01
N ILE A 275 19.10 2.48 -7.93
CA ILE A 275 18.90 1.34 -8.81
C ILE A 275 19.64 1.61 -10.12
N THR A 276 20.84 1.03 -10.27
CA THR A 276 21.72 1.22 -11.43
C THR A 276 21.25 0.46 -12.67
N GLY A 277 20.48 -0.61 -12.47
CA GLY A 277 20.00 -1.43 -13.57
C GLY A 277 18.97 -2.47 -13.17
N ARG A 278 18.35 -3.06 -14.20
CA ARG A 278 17.46 -4.20 -14.05
C ARG A 278 17.91 -5.33 -14.96
N GLU A 279 18.11 -6.50 -14.38
CA GLU A 279 18.37 -7.73 -15.12
C GLU A 279 17.13 -8.63 -15.09
N PRO A 280 16.70 -9.17 -16.24
CA PRO A 280 15.61 -10.13 -16.28
C PRO A 280 16.06 -11.47 -15.67
N LEU A 281 15.12 -12.12 -15.00
CA LEU A 281 15.29 -13.46 -14.45
C LEU A 281 14.43 -14.43 -15.27
N MET A 282 14.96 -14.83 -16.42
CA MET A 282 14.25 -15.68 -17.39
C MET A 282 14.17 -17.11 -16.86
N VAL A 283 12.96 -17.65 -16.79
CA VAL A 283 12.70 -19.03 -16.43
C VAL A 283 11.82 -19.63 -17.52
N ARG A 284 12.15 -20.83 -17.99
CA ARG A 284 11.44 -21.46 -19.10
C ARG A 284 10.03 -21.85 -18.68
N PRO A 285 8.97 -21.40 -19.39
CA PRO A 285 7.61 -21.85 -19.10
C PRO A 285 7.48 -23.36 -19.23
N GLY A 286 6.82 -23.98 -18.25
CA GLY A 286 6.41 -25.39 -18.25
C GLY A 286 4.93 -25.54 -18.59
N ARG A 287 4.47 -26.79 -18.72
CA ARG A 287 3.08 -27.08 -19.16
C ARG A 287 2.00 -26.54 -18.20
N PHE A 288 2.34 -26.36 -16.93
CA PHE A 288 1.40 -26.03 -15.86
C PHE A 288 1.37 -24.54 -15.49
N ASN A 289 2.33 -23.75 -15.96
CA ASN A 289 2.45 -22.34 -15.64
C ASN A 289 2.45 -21.44 -16.88
N ALA A 290 2.34 -21.99 -18.09
CA ALA A 290 2.30 -21.21 -19.33
C ALA A 290 1.21 -20.13 -19.31
N ASP A 291 -0.04 -20.51 -19.02
CA ASP A 291 -1.17 -19.57 -18.97
C ASP A 291 -1.05 -18.55 -17.83
N TYR A 292 -0.47 -18.98 -16.70
CA TYR A 292 -0.18 -18.12 -15.56
C TYR A 292 0.88 -17.06 -15.89
N LEU A 293 1.96 -17.47 -16.56
CA LEU A 293 3.01 -16.59 -17.02
C LEU A 293 2.47 -15.62 -18.08
N GLU A 294 1.71 -16.10 -19.05
CA GLU A 294 1.08 -15.27 -20.07
C GLU A 294 0.14 -14.22 -19.44
N THR A 295 -0.63 -14.60 -18.42
CA THR A 295 -1.46 -13.67 -17.65
C THR A 295 -0.60 -12.60 -16.96
N LYS A 296 0.55 -12.95 -16.36
CA LYS A 296 1.49 -11.99 -15.79
C LYS A 296 2.06 -11.04 -16.84
N ARG A 297 2.38 -11.54 -18.04
CA ARG A 297 2.88 -10.72 -19.16
C ARG A 297 1.83 -9.71 -19.60
N LEU A 298 0.62 -10.18 -19.92
CA LEU A 298 -0.47 -9.39 -20.46
C LEU A 298 -1.07 -8.41 -19.44
N LYS A 299 -1.41 -8.89 -18.23
CA LYS A 299 -2.13 -8.10 -17.22
C LYS A 299 -1.20 -7.34 -16.27
N MET A 300 0.05 -7.77 -16.08
CA MET A 300 0.97 -7.19 -15.08
C MET A 300 2.28 -6.63 -15.67
N GLY A 301 2.47 -6.70 -17.00
CA GLY A 301 3.63 -6.12 -17.68
C GLY A 301 4.96 -6.81 -17.36
N HIS A 302 4.92 -8.09 -16.98
CA HIS A 302 6.15 -8.86 -16.74
C HIS A 302 6.91 -9.08 -18.05
N ILE A 303 8.24 -9.00 -17.99
CA ILE A 303 9.13 -9.44 -19.08
C ILE A 303 9.41 -10.93 -18.86
N LEU A 304 9.09 -11.75 -19.86
CA LEU A 304 9.23 -13.22 -19.82
C LEU A 304 10.20 -13.72 -20.88
#